data_AF-A0A9P5JTK7-F1
#
_entry.id   AF-A0A9P5JTK7-F1
#
_cell.length_a   1.000
_cell.length_b   1.000
_cell.length_c   1.000
_cell.angle_alpha   90.00
_cell.angle_beta   90.00
_cell.angle_gamma   90.00
#
_symmetry.space_group_name_H-M   'P 1'
#
loop_
_entity.id
_entity.type
_entity.pdbx_description
1 polymer ?
#
loop_
_entity_poly.entity_id
_entity_poly.type
_entity_poly.pdbx_seq_one_letter_code
_entity_poly.pdbx_strand_id
1 'polypeptide(L)'
;MPGTSQTPTSSKTNGPRLPCPWTGCEVDFGRQQEWERHILTFHLPDCYCCPPPACPWRSRRKDSLKMHIDEGMCGPRPEWEEQWMIYNPKLILQWICEDFISIEFAETYALDFVQERARELGKVDAWRDPWRYHDGPQEFVMD
;
A
#
# COMPACT_ATOMS: atom_id res chain seq x y z
N MET A 1 -30.74 -16.02 -44.66
CA MET A 1 -29.85 -16.77 -43.75
C MET A 1 -28.42 -16.47 -44.20
N PRO A 2 -27.48 -16.07 -43.32
CA PRO A 2 -27.23 -16.68 -42.01
C PRO A 2 -27.37 -15.72 -40.83
N GLY A 3 -27.90 -16.23 -39.73
CA GLY A 3 -27.90 -15.58 -38.42
C GLY A 3 -26.59 -15.86 -37.70
N THR A 4 -26.01 -14.83 -37.11
CA THR A 4 -24.88 -14.91 -36.20
C THR A 4 -25.35 -15.46 -34.85
N SER A 5 -25.14 -16.75 -34.64
CA SER A 5 -25.31 -17.38 -33.32
C SER A 5 -24.15 -16.97 -32.42
N GLN A 6 -24.44 -16.09 -31.47
CA GLN A 6 -23.56 -15.73 -30.38
C GLN A 6 -23.29 -16.98 -29.51
N THR A 7 -22.03 -17.23 -29.24
CA THR A 7 -21.58 -18.25 -28.29
C THR A 7 -21.93 -17.84 -26.86
N PRO A 8 -22.29 -18.79 -25.98
CA PRO A 8 -22.52 -18.50 -24.58
C PRO A 8 -21.20 -18.14 -23.90
N THR A 9 -21.09 -16.91 -23.39
CA THR A 9 -20.01 -16.48 -22.52
C THR A 9 -20.03 -17.32 -21.24
N SER A 10 -18.99 -18.13 -21.08
CA SER A 10 -18.75 -18.96 -19.90
C SER A 10 -18.70 -18.09 -18.65
N SER A 11 -19.79 -18.06 -17.90
CA SER A 11 -19.88 -17.46 -16.57
C SER A 11 -18.98 -18.24 -15.63
N LYS A 12 -17.75 -17.75 -15.45
CA LYS A 12 -16.86 -18.19 -14.37
C LYS A 12 -17.61 -18.02 -13.05
N THR A 13 -17.84 -19.12 -12.35
CA THR A 13 -18.37 -19.13 -10.98
C THR A 13 -17.39 -18.36 -10.10
N ASN A 14 -17.74 -17.11 -9.77
CA ASN A 14 -16.98 -16.30 -8.82
C ASN A 14 -17.07 -16.99 -7.46
N GLY A 15 -15.92 -17.31 -6.86
CA GLY A 15 -15.85 -17.80 -5.49
C GLY A 15 -16.42 -16.80 -4.49
N PRO A 16 -16.43 -17.13 -3.19
CA PRO A 16 -16.85 -16.20 -2.16
C PRO A 16 -16.03 -14.91 -2.27
N ARG A 17 -16.72 -13.77 -2.20
CA ARG A 17 -16.06 -12.47 -2.20
C ARG A 17 -15.41 -12.20 -0.84
N LEU A 18 -14.32 -11.46 -0.86
CA LEU A 18 -13.55 -11.06 0.31
C LEU A 18 -13.92 -9.62 0.68
N PRO A 19 -14.74 -9.39 1.71
CA PRO A 19 -15.08 -8.03 2.14
C PRO A 19 -13.89 -7.36 2.81
N CYS A 20 -13.82 -6.04 2.69
CA CYS A 20 -12.91 -5.25 3.50
C CYS A 20 -13.33 -5.29 4.99
N PRO A 21 -12.41 -5.56 5.93
CA PRO A 21 -12.75 -5.61 7.35
C PRO A 21 -12.87 -4.22 8.01
N TRP A 22 -12.50 -3.14 7.30
CA TRP A 22 -12.53 -1.79 7.86
C TRP A 22 -13.95 -1.23 8.02
N THR A 23 -14.25 -0.74 9.22
CA THR A 23 -15.51 -0.08 9.53
C THR A 23 -15.75 1.10 8.59
N GLY A 24 -16.87 1.06 7.85
CA GLY A 24 -17.22 2.11 6.87
C GLY A 24 -16.65 1.88 5.46
N CYS A 25 -15.92 0.79 5.21
CA CYS A 25 -15.46 0.41 3.88
C CYS A 25 -16.28 -0.76 3.32
N GLU A 26 -17.18 -0.46 2.37
CA GLU A 26 -18.12 -1.45 1.80
C GLU A 26 -17.58 -2.22 0.60
N VAL A 27 -16.27 -2.11 0.32
CA VAL A 27 -15.65 -2.73 -0.86
C VAL A 27 -15.40 -4.23 -0.63
N ASP A 28 -15.70 -5.05 -1.64
CA ASP A 28 -15.40 -6.47 -1.68
C ASP A 28 -14.60 -6.87 -2.94
N PHE A 29 -13.91 -8.00 -2.86
CA PHE A 29 -12.99 -8.45 -3.90
C PHE A 29 -13.21 -9.90 -4.28
N GLY A 30 -13.03 -10.23 -5.56
CA GLY A 30 -13.08 -11.61 -6.04
C GLY A 30 -11.76 -12.36 -5.87
N ARG A 31 -10.67 -11.66 -5.55
CA ARG A 31 -9.31 -12.21 -5.45
C ARG A 31 -8.57 -11.67 -4.23
N GLN A 32 -7.82 -12.55 -3.57
CA GLN A 32 -6.97 -12.20 -2.42
C GLN A 32 -6.01 -11.05 -2.73
N GLN A 33 -5.37 -11.08 -3.90
CA GLN A 33 -4.41 -10.02 -4.29
C GLN A 33 -5.06 -8.63 -4.42
N GLU A 34 -6.33 -8.57 -4.82
CA GLU A 34 -7.06 -7.28 -4.94
C GLU A 34 -7.43 -6.76 -3.55
N TRP A 35 -7.86 -7.66 -2.66
CA TRP A 35 -8.14 -7.38 -1.25
C TRP A 35 -6.89 -6.88 -0.51
N GLU A 36 -5.76 -7.56 -0.65
CA GLU A 36 -4.48 -7.16 -0.05
C GLU A 36 -4.06 -5.77 -0.54
N ARG A 37 -4.11 -5.54 -1.85
CA ARG A 37 -3.76 -4.24 -2.44
C ARG A 37 -4.66 -3.13 -1.91
N HIS A 38 -5.95 -3.38 -1.78
CA HIS A 38 -6.89 -2.41 -1.24
C HIS A 38 -6.53 -2.03 0.20
N ILE A 39 -6.32 -3.02 1.07
CA ILE A 39 -5.95 -2.77 2.47
C ILE A 39 -4.66 -1.98 2.57
N LEU A 40 -3.61 -2.43 1.88
CA LEU A 40 -2.33 -1.71 1.87
C LEU A 40 -2.48 -0.28 1.35
N THR A 41 -3.40 -0.04 0.41
CA THR A 41 -3.58 1.26 -0.24
C THR A 41 -4.43 2.21 0.60
N PHE A 42 -5.51 1.77 1.21
CA PHE A 42 -6.49 2.67 1.81
C PHE A 42 -6.45 2.70 3.33
N HIS A 43 -5.92 1.65 3.95
CA HIS A 43 -6.12 1.40 5.37
C HIS A 43 -4.84 1.19 6.15
N LEU A 44 -3.69 1.13 5.48
CA LEU A 44 -2.40 1.11 6.14
C LEU A 44 -1.48 2.24 5.63
N PRO A 45 -0.56 2.74 6.46
CA PRO A 45 0.39 3.77 6.06
C PRO A 45 1.41 3.25 5.04
N ASP A 46 2.32 4.11 4.61
CA ASP A 46 3.40 3.67 3.72
C ASP A 46 4.30 2.61 4.40
N CYS A 47 4.55 1.50 3.70
CA CYS A 47 5.36 0.39 4.21
C CYS A 47 6.77 0.34 3.61
N TYR A 48 7.06 1.17 2.61
CA TYR A 48 8.37 1.29 1.97
C TYR A 48 8.88 2.73 2.01
N CYS A 49 10.19 2.90 2.10
CA CYS A 49 10.86 4.20 2.13
C CYS A 49 12.16 4.19 1.35
N CYS A 50 12.59 5.38 0.95
CA CYS A 50 13.94 5.59 0.45
C CYS A 50 14.90 5.77 1.66
N PRO A 51 15.96 4.96 1.84
CA PRO A 51 16.84 5.05 3.01
C PRO A 51 17.64 6.36 3.15
N PRO A 52 18.17 6.99 2.09
CA PRO A 52 18.88 8.27 2.17
C PRO A 52 18.17 9.32 3.05
N PRO A 53 18.86 9.92 4.05
CA PRO A 53 18.25 10.84 5.00
C PRO A 53 17.57 12.06 4.37
N ALA A 54 18.15 12.58 3.28
CA ALA A 54 17.64 13.76 2.58
C ALA A 54 16.38 13.49 1.74
N CYS A 55 16.02 12.23 1.52
CA CYS A 55 14.85 11.88 0.71
C CYS A 55 13.62 11.61 1.58
N PRO A 56 12.55 12.42 1.51
CA PRO A 56 11.34 12.17 2.29
C PRO A 56 10.47 11.06 1.70
N TRP A 57 10.83 10.50 0.53
CA TRP A 57 10.00 9.59 -0.25
C TRP A 57 9.69 8.27 0.47
N ARG A 58 8.43 7.84 0.33
CA ARG A 58 7.88 6.57 0.84
C ARG A 58 6.65 6.18 0.04
N SER A 59 6.26 4.90 0.11
CA SER A 59 5.15 4.33 -0.65
C SER A 59 4.61 3.04 -0.02
N ARG A 60 3.39 2.70 -0.41
CA ARG A 60 2.69 1.44 -0.11
C ARG A 60 3.12 0.29 -1.05
N ARG A 61 3.84 0.60 -2.14
CA ARG A 61 4.20 -0.38 -3.19
C ARG A 61 5.70 -0.49 -3.39
N LYS A 62 6.15 -1.75 -3.47
CA LYS A 62 7.52 -2.13 -3.81
C LYS A 62 7.95 -1.64 -5.20
N ASP A 63 7.06 -1.74 -6.19
CA ASP A 63 7.35 -1.28 -7.56
C ASP A 63 7.58 0.23 -7.64
N SER A 64 6.84 1.00 -6.85
CA SER A 64 6.99 2.46 -6.79
C SER A 64 8.34 2.86 -6.21
N LEU A 65 8.85 2.13 -5.21
CA LEU A 65 10.21 2.38 -4.71
C LEU A 65 11.25 2.03 -5.77
N LYS A 66 11.08 0.87 -6.41
CA LYS A 66 12.01 0.45 -7.45
C LYS A 66 12.13 1.53 -8.53
N MET A 67 11.00 2.04 -9.01
CA MET A 67 10.96 3.15 -9.97
C MET A 67 11.66 4.40 -9.44
N HIS A 68 11.36 4.80 -8.19
CA HIS A 68 12.02 5.95 -7.55
C HIS A 68 13.57 5.82 -7.51
N ILE A 69 14.09 4.63 -7.20
CA ILE A 69 15.53 4.36 -7.17
C ILE A 69 16.11 4.31 -8.59
N ASP A 70 15.45 3.59 -9.51
CA ASP A 70 15.93 3.37 -10.87
C ASP A 70 15.94 4.66 -11.71
N GLU A 71 15.05 5.61 -11.42
CA GLU A 71 15.06 6.97 -12.01
C GLU A 71 16.21 7.85 -11.52
N GLY A 72 17.10 7.31 -10.67
CA GLY A 72 18.28 8.01 -10.18
C GLY A 72 17.96 9.13 -9.19
N MET A 73 16.73 9.18 -8.67
CA MET A 73 16.31 10.22 -7.75
C MET A 73 17.12 10.16 -6.45
N CYS A 74 17.49 8.95 -5.99
CA CYS A 74 18.13 8.74 -4.70
C CYS A 74 19.01 7.48 -4.63
N GLY A 75 20.31 7.69 -4.40
CA GLY A 75 21.26 6.70 -3.84
C GLY A 75 21.45 5.39 -4.63
N PRO A 76 22.35 4.50 -4.16
CA PRO A 76 22.45 3.17 -4.72
C PRO A 76 21.28 2.30 -4.27
N ARG A 77 20.96 1.29 -5.08
CA ARG A 77 19.96 0.28 -4.71
C ARG A 77 20.40 -0.45 -3.43
N PRO A 78 19.53 -0.58 -2.41
CA PRO A 78 19.84 -1.31 -1.20
C PRO A 78 20.11 -2.79 -1.51
N GLU A 79 21.01 -3.38 -0.73
CA GLU A 79 21.37 -4.80 -0.83
C GLU A 79 20.27 -5.70 -0.27
N TRP A 80 19.54 -5.23 0.74
CA TRP A 80 18.57 -6.01 1.52
C TRP A 80 17.19 -5.35 1.55
N GLU A 81 16.12 -6.15 1.59
CA GLU A 81 14.73 -5.66 1.56
C GLU A 81 14.39 -4.81 2.79
N GLU A 82 14.96 -5.19 3.92
CA GLU A 82 14.76 -4.58 5.23
C GLU A 82 15.30 -3.15 5.31
N GLN A 83 16.21 -2.75 4.41
CA GLN A 83 16.75 -1.39 4.41
C GLN A 83 15.68 -0.36 4.00
N TRP A 84 14.73 -0.75 3.15
CA TRP A 84 13.69 0.11 2.61
C TRP A 84 12.29 -0.24 3.11
N MET A 85 12.13 -1.38 3.77
CA MET A 85 10.87 -1.77 4.38
C MET A 85 10.73 -1.13 5.76
N ILE A 86 9.63 -0.40 5.99
CA ILE A 86 9.29 0.20 7.29
C ILE A 86 8.74 -0.89 8.22
N TYR A 87 7.83 -1.71 7.71
CA TYR A 87 7.26 -2.88 8.36
C TYR A 87 6.88 -3.92 7.30
N ASN A 88 6.67 -5.17 7.68
CA ASN A 88 6.27 -6.23 6.76
C ASN A 88 4.75 -6.19 6.49
N PRO A 89 4.28 -5.68 5.33
CA PRO A 89 2.85 -5.56 5.06
C PRO A 89 2.16 -6.93 4.94
N LYS A 90 2.87 -7.96 4.47
CA LYS A 90 2.29 -9.30 4.31
C LYS A 90 1.95 -9.93 5.65
N LEU A 91 2.77 -9.68 6.66
CA LEU A 91 2.55 -10.20 8.00
C LEU A 91 1.28 -9.59 8.62
N ILE A 92 1.10 -8.27 8.49
CA ILE A 92 -0.12 -7.58 8.96
C ILE A 92 -1.35 -8.09 8.21
N LEU A 93 -1.28 -8.20 6.88
CA LEU A 93 -2.38 -8.73 6.06
C LEU A 93 -2.76 -10.16 6.47
N GLN A 94 -1.77 -11.01 6.73
CA GLN A 94 -1.99 -12.36 7.21
C GLN A 94 -2.72 -12.33 8.57
N TRP A 95 -2.25 -11.53 9.52
CA TRP A 95 -2.88 -11.43 10.84
C TRP A 95 -4.31 -10.92 10.79
N ILE A 96 -4.62 -9.97 9.90
CA ILE A 96 -5.99 -9.49 9.66
C ILE A 96 -6.84 -10.61 9.03
N CYS A 97 -6.30 -11.29 8.01
CA CYS A 97 -7.02 -12.34 7.28
C CYS A 97 -7.32 -13.56 8.18
N GLU A 98 -6.43 -13.86 9.12
CA GLU A 98 -6.55 -14.97 10.08
C GLU A 98 -7.23 -14.56 11.39
N ASP A 99 -7.74 -13.31 11.47
CA ASP A 99 -8.43 -12.74 12.63
C ASP A 99 -7.60 -12.82 13.95
N PHE A 100 -6.28 -12.75 13.83
CA PHE A 100 -5.37 -12.75 14.99
C PHE A 100 -5.28 -11.39 15.67
N ILE A 101 -5.55 -10.32 14.94
CA ILE A 101 -5.54 -8.94 15.45
C ILE A 101 -6.75 -8.17 14.90
N SER A 102 -7.20 -7.17 15.64
CA SER A 102 -8.19 -6.23 15.14
C SER A 102 -7.59 -5.28 14.11
N ILE A 103 -8.44 -4.68 13.27
CA ILE A 103 -8.04 -3.62 12.33
C ILE A 103 -7.40 -2.42 13.05
N GLU A 104 -7.91 -2.04 14.23
CA GLU A 104 -7.37 -0.93 15.04
C GLU A 104 -5.96 -1.23 15.53
N PHE A 105 -5.71 -2.49 15.91
CA PHE A 105 -4.38 -2.94 16.31
C PHE A 105 -3.42 -2.97 15.13
N ALA A 106 -3.88 -3.40 13.95
CA ALA A 106 -3.07 -3.39 12.73
C ALA A 106 -2.64 -1.98 12.33
N GLU A 107 -3.55 -1.00 12.41
CA GLU A 107 -3.24 0.42 12.17
C GLU A 107 -2.22 0.94 13.17
N THR A 108 -2.46 0.74 14.47
CA THR A 108 -1.57 1.20 15.53
C THR A 108 -0.17 0.61 15.37
N TYR A 109 -0.10 -0.70 15.13
CA TYR A 109 1.15 -1.40 14.85
C TYR A 109 1.89 -0.77 13.67
N ALA A 110 1.23 -0.58 12.53
CA ALA A 110 1.86 0.01 11.35
C ALA A 110 2.34 1.46 11.60
N LEU A 111 1.54 2.26 12.31
CA LEU A 111 1.88 3.64 12.66
C LEU A 111 3.11 3.73 13.58
N ASP A 112 3.20 2.86 14.58
CA ASP A 112 4.35 2.81 15.49
C ASP A 112 5.66 2.53 14.74
N PHE A 113 5.63 1.58 13.80
CA PHE A 113 6.79 1.30 12.94
C PHE A 113 7.16 2.49 12.04
N VAL A 114 6.18 3.20 11.48
CA VAL A 114 6.44 4.41 10.67
C VAL A 114 7.13 5.48 11.51
N GLN A 115 6.64 5.70 12.73
CA GLN A 115 7.22 6.69 13.64
C GLN A 115 8.64 6.32 14.06
N GLU A 116 8.87 5.06 14.42
CA GLU A 116 10.18 4.60 14.85
C GLU A 116 11.18 4.67 13.69
N ARG A 117 10.79 4.22 12.51
CA ARG A 117 11.62 4.33 11.31
C ARG A 117 11.90 5.78 10.92
N ALA A 118 10.96 6.69 11.16
CA ALA A 118 11.19 8.13 10.99
C ALA A 118 12.28 8.63 11.93
N ARG A 119 12.33 8.18 13.19
CA ARG A 119 13.38 8.57 14.16
C ARG A 119 14.73 8.02 13.73
N GLU A 120 14.81 6.74 13.38
CA GLU A 120 16.05 6.09 12.94
C GLU A 120 16.70 6.79 11.75
N LEU A 121 15.88 7.27 10.80
CA LEU A 121 16.34 7.94 9.59
C LEU A 121 16.47 9.46 9.71
N GLY A 122 16.13 10.04 10.87
CA GLY A 122 16.11 11.49 11.06
C GLY A 122 15.04 12.23 10.25
N LYS A 123 13.90 11.58 9.98
CA LYS A 123 12.80 12.05 9.11
C LYS A 123 11.53 12.44 9.86
N VAL A 124 11.59 12.61 11.17
CA VAL A 124 10.42 12.85 12.04
C VAL A 124 9.52 13.97 11.50
N ASP A 125 10.08 15.10 11.07
CA ASP A 125 9.30 16.20 10.51
C ASP A 125 8.72 15.91 9.12
N ALA A 126 9.51 15.29 8.25
CA ALA A 126 9.06 14.90 6.91
C ALA A 126 7.95 13.85 6.95
N TRP A 127 7.95 13.00 7.97
CA TRP A 127 7.05 11.86 8.13
C TRP A 127 5.94 12.08 9.16
N ARG A 128 5.74 13.34 9.58
CA ARG A 128 4.73 13.75 10.57
C ARG A 128 3.32 13.26 10.26
N ASP A 129 2.93 13.27 8.98
CA ASP A 129 1.69 12.65 8.51
C ASP A 129 1.98 11.23 8.00
N PRO A 130 1.66 10.17 8.74
CA PRO A 130 2.03 8.80 8.39
C PRO A 130 1.26 8.23 7.19
N TRP A 131 0.18 8.90 6.76
CA TRP A 131 -0.71 8.43 5.69
C TRP A 131 -0.41 9.03 4.32
N ARG A 132 0.57 9.95 4.23
CA ARG A 132 0.59 11.01 3.23
C ARG A 132 0.70 10.51 1.77
N TYR A 133 -0.46 10.47 1.11
CA TYR A 133 -0.65 10.37 -0.33
C TYR A 133 -0.52 11.78 -0.96
N HIS A 134 0.54 12.04 -1.70
CA HIS A 134 0.62 13.21 -2.59
C HIS A 134 0.09 12.82 -3.98
N ASP A 135 -1.24 12.85 -4.12
CA ASP A 135 -1.90 12.91 -5.43
C ASP A 135 -3.10 13.86 -5.29
N GLY A 136 -2.78 15.14 -5.11
CA GLY A 136 -3.69 16.27 -5.28
C GLY A 136 -3.06 17.21 -6.31
N PRO A 137 -3.86 17.85 -7.18
CA PRO A 137 -3.35 18.59 -8.32
C PRO A 137 -2.40 19.69 -7.85
N GLN A 138 -1.36 19.92 -8.65
CA GLN A 138 -0.61 21.17 -8.64
C GLN A 138 -1.66 22.29 -8.69
N GLU A 139 -1.80 23.06 -7.61
CA GLU A 139 -2.69 24.22 -7.54
C GLU A 139 -2.46 25.05 -8.81
N PHE A 140 -3.41 24.96 -9.73
CA PHE A 140 -3.48 25.84 -10.88
C PHE A 140 -3.91 27.18 -10.30
N VAL A 141 -2.93 28.04 -10.01
CA VAL A 141 -3.19 29.45 -9.73
C VAL A 141 -3.87 29.98 -10.99
N MET A 142 -5.17 30.23 -10.88
CA MET A 142 -5.92 30.95 -11.90
C MET A 142 -5.92 32.41 -11.46
N ASP A 143 -5.00 33.18 -12.04
CA ASP A 143 -5.09 34.64 -12.12
C ASP A 143 -6.23 35.05 -13.06
#